data_AF-A0A961SMA1-F1
#
_entry.id   AF-A0A961SMA1-F1
#
_cell.length_a   1.000
_cell.length_b   1.000
_cell.length_c   1.000
_cell.angle_alpha   90.00
_cell.angle_beta   90.00
_cell.angle_gamma   90.00
#
_symmetry.space_group_name_H-M   'P 1'
#
loop_
_entity.id
_entity.type
_entity.pdbx_description
1 polymer ?
#
loop_
_entity_poly.entity_id
_entity_poly.type
_entity_poly.pdbx_seq_one_letter_code
_entity_poly.pdbx_strand_id
1 'polypeptide(L)'
;DEKFDEKDYGQLRYELHERLATPIYPIAFIFIAIALMGQARTTRESRWGQILTVFAIAVAIRVAGITAGNLVALNAWAVVLVYAIPVGAILIAAWTAHVRMSPELRSKLNFELKFQPKNIRLWAARGVQTG
;
A
#
# COMPACT_ATOMS: atom_id res chain seq x y z
N ASP A 1 -2.94 3.81 52.49
CA ASP A 1 -1.75 3.54 51.66
C ASP A 1 -2.09 2.54 50.59
N GLU A 2 -2.50 3.06 49.43
CA GLU A 2 -2.90 2.29 48.26
C GLU A 2 -1.63 1.73 47.59
N LYS A 3 -1.42 0.42 47.68
CA LYS A 3 -0.27 -0.24 47.08
C LYS A 3 -0.49 -0.30 45.58
N PHE A 4 0.19 0.56 44.83
CA PHE A 4 0.32 0.45 43.39
C PHE A 4 0.91 -0.93 43.05
N ASP A 5 0.09 -1.76 42.42
CA ASP A 5 0.46 -3.13 42.09
C ASP A 5 1.27 -3.11 40.78
N GLU A 6 2.22 -4.03 40.61
CA GLU A 6 3.12 -4.05 39.43
C GLU A 6 2.35 -4.14 38.09
N LYS A 7 1.12 -4.67 38.14
CA LYS A 7 0.16 -4.71 37.02
C LYS A 7 -0.28 -3.33 36.54
N ASP A 8 -0.45 -2.37 37.45
CA ASP A 8 -0.89 -1.02 37.08
C ASP A 8 0.16 -0.34 36.20
N TYR A 9 1.45 -0.56 36.49
CA TYR A 9 2.55 -0.06 35.68
C TYR A 9 2.59 -0.70 34.28
N GLY A 10 2.32 -2.01 34.17
CA GLY A 10 2.24 -2.70 32.88
C GLY A 10 1.09 -2.17 32.02
N GLN A 11 -0.07 -1.94 32.62
CA GLN A 11 -1.25 -1.43 31.96
C GLN A 11 -1.09 0.03 31.51
N LEU A 12 -0.45 0.86 32.33
CA LEU A 12 -0.14 2.26 31.98
C LEU A 12 0.85 2.35 30.81
N ARG A 13 1.85 1.45 30.76
CA ARG A 13 2.79 1.35 29.62
C ARG A 13 2.05 0.94 28.35
N TYR A 14 1.16 -0.05 28.43
CA TYR A 14 0.32 -0.45 27.31
C TYR A 14 -0.52 0.72 26.78
N GLU A 15 -1.26 1.41 27.65
CA GLU A 15 -2.10 2.53 27.23
C GLU A 15 -1.31 3.63 26.53
N LEU A 16 -0.12 3.95 27.04
CA LEU A 16 0.74 4.95 26.44
C LEU A 16 1.15 4.54 25.02
N HIS A 17 1.63 3.30 24.86
CA HIS A 17 2.07 2.79 23.56
C HIS A 17 0.92 2.64 22.57
N GLU A 18 -0.25 2.18 23.01
CA GLU A 18 -1.43 2.06 22.17
C GLU A 18 -1.90 3.43 21.65
N ARG A 19 -1.93 4.45 22.51
CA ARG A 19 -2.26 5.83 22.10
C ARG A 19 -1.24 6.40 21.11
N LEU A 20 0.05 6.13 21.32
CA LEU A 20 1.11 6.55 20.39
C LEU A 20 1.05 5.81 19.04
N ALA A 21 0.64 4.55 19.04
CA ALA A 21 0.49 3.75 17.83
C ALA A 21 -0.81 4.04 17.08
N THR A 22 -1.85 4.50 17.77
CA THR A 22 -3.17 4.86 17.20
C THR A 22 -3.08 5.68 15.90
N PRO A 23 -2.30 6.77 15.80
CA PRO A 23 -2.17 7.54 14.55
C PRO A 23 -1.48 6.80 13.39
N ILE A 24 -0.77 5.70 13.65
CA ILE A 24 -0.10 4.91 12.60
C ILE A 24 -1.11 4.02 11.85
N TYR A 25 -2.20 3.58 12.51
CA TYR A 25 -3.22 2.73 11.87
C TYR A 25 -3.96 3.41 10.69
N PRO A 26 -4.38 4.69 10.78
CA PRO A 26 -4.91 5.43 9.63
C PRO A 26 -3.92 5.53 8.46
N ILE A 27 -2.62 5.69 8.75
CA ILE A 27 -1.59 5.72 7.71
C ILE A 27 -1.50 4.36 7.03
N ALA A 28 -1.49 3.27 7.79
CA ALA A 28 -1.54 1.91 7.25
C ALA A 28 -2.77 1.71 6.35
N PHE A 29 -3.94 2.19 6.77
CA PHE A 29 -5.16 2.15 5.96
C PHE A 29 -4.99 2.86 4.61
N ILE A 30 -4.42 4.07 4.60
CA ILE A 30 -4.18 4.83 3.37
C ILE A 30 -3.27 4.03 2.41
N PHE A 31 -2.18 3.46 2.91
CA PHE A 31 -1.27 2.65 2.08
C PHE A 31 -1.95 1.40 1.51
N ILE A 32 -2.74 0.69 2.32
CA ILE A 32 -3.50 -0.48 1.89
C ILE A 32 -4.53 -0.10 0.82
N ALA A 33 -5.24 1.02 1.03
CA ALA A 33 -6.19 1.55 0.07
C ALA A 33 -5.50 1.89 -1.26
N ILE A 34 -4.35 2.57 -1.24
CA ILE A 34 -3.57 2.89 -2.45
C ILE A 34 -3.15 1.59 -3.17
N ALA A 35 -2.62 0.61 -2.43
CA ALA A 35 -2.14 -0.64 -3.00
C ALA A 35 -3.25 -1.45 -3.69
N LEU A 36 -4.45 -1.47 -3.12
CA LEU A 36 -5.58 -2.26 -3.64
C LEU A 36 -6.46 -1.48 -4.63
N MET A 37 -6.74 -0.20 -4.40
CA MET A 37 -7.60 0.61 -5.26
C MET A 37 -6.91 1.04 -6.56
N GLY A 38 -5.57 1.10 -6.59
CA GLY A 38 -4.82 1.29 -7.84
C GLY A 38 -5.09 0.21 -8.90
N GLN A 39 -5.74 -0.89 -8.51
CA GLN A 39 -6.10 -2.03 -9.37
C GLN A 39 -7.51 -1.94 -9.96
N ALA A 40 -8.34 -0.96 -9.59
CA ALA A 40 -9.74 -0.84 -9.99
C ALA A 40 -9.91 -0.49 -11.48
N ARG A 41 -9.60 -1.43 -12.39
CA ARG A 41 -9.81 -1.23 -13.83
C ARG A 41 -11.22 -1.67 -14.22
N THR A 42 -12.06 -0.66 -14.47
CA THR A 42 -13.19 -0.64 -15.43
C THR A 42 -14.28 -1.71 -15.36
N THR A 43 -14.76 -2.06 -14.17
CA THR A 43 -16.13 -2.63 -14.02
C THR A 43 -16.75 -2.06 -12.76
N ARG A 44 -17.94 -1.43 -12.87
CA ARG A 44 -18.66 -0.79 -11.74
C ARG A 44 -18.87 -1.74 -10.56
N GLU A 45 -18.90 -3.05 -10.83
CA GLU A 45 -19.04 -4.12 -9.83
C GLU A 45 -17.75 -4.36 -9.01
N SER A 46 -16.58 -4.31 -9.64
CA SER A 46 -15.28 -4.58 -8.98
C SER A 46 -14.91 -3.55 -7.91
N ARG A 47 -15.46 -2.33 -8.00
CA ARG A 47 -15.09 -1.21 -7.13
C ARG A 47 -15.60 -1.38 -5.70
N TRP A 48 -16.82 -1.89 -5.53
CA TRP A 48 -17.39 -2.16 -4.20
C TRP A 48 -16.69 -3.32 -3.49
N GLY A 49 -16.35 -4.39 -4.23
CA GLY A 49 -15.58 -5.52 -3.69
C GLY A 49 -14.23 -5.09 -3.13
N GLN A 50 -13.50 -4.23 -3.86
CA GLN A 50 -12.21 -3.72 -3.40
C GLN A 50 -12.31 -2.81 -2.17
N ILE A 51 -13.31 -1.93 -2.11
CA ILE A 51 -13.55 -1.10 -0.93
C ILE A 51 -13.78 -1.98 0.31
N LEU A 52 -14.62 -3.02 0.16
CA LEU A 52 -14.89 -3.97 1.25
C LEU A 52 -13.63 -4.74 1.66
N THR A 53 -12.81 -5.18 0.71
CA THR A 53 -11.54 -5.87 1.01
C THR A 53 -10.57 -4.97 1.75
N VAL A 54 -10.39 -3.72 1.30
CA VAL A 54 -9.52 -2.72 1.97
C VAL A 54 -10.00 -2.51 3.41
N PHE A 55 -11.30 -2.31 3.60
CA PHE A 55 -11.89 -2.11 4.91
C PHE A 55 -11.69 -3.34 5.82
N ALA A 56 -11.96 -4.55 5.31
CA ALA A 56 -11.79 -5.79 6.06
C ALA A 56 -10.34 -6.00 6.52
N ILE A 57 -9.36 -5.75 5.66
CA ILE A 57 -7.94 -5.85 6.01
C ILE A 57 -7.57 -4.82 7.09
N ALA A 58 -8.07 -3.60 6.97
CA ALA A 58 -7.81 -2.54 7.94
C ALA A 58 -8.36 -2.87 9.34
N VAL A 59 -9.59 -3.40 9.39
CA VAL A 59 -10.20 -3.87 10.63
C VAL A 59 -9.39 -5.01 11.22
N ALA A 60 -8.97 -5.98 10.40
CA ALA A 60 -8.15 -7.10 10.86
C ALA A 60 -6.82 -6.64 11.50
N ILE A 61 -6.14 -5.67 10.87
CA ILE A 61 -4.90 -5.09 11.41
C ILE A 61 -5.17 -4.37 12.73
N ARG A 62 -6.29 -3.63 12.83
CA ARG A 62 -6.65 -2.93 14.08
C ARG A 62 -6.93 -3.91 15.21
N VAL A 63 -7.67 -4.98 14.95
CA VAL A 63 -7.96 -6.03 15.93
C VAL A 63 -6.67 -6.74 16.37
N ALA A 64 -5.77 -7.03 15.43
CA ALA A 64 -4.46 -7.61 15.74
C ALA A 64 -3.64 -6.70 16.67
N GLY A 65 -3.64 -5.38 16.43
CA GLY A 65 -2.99 -4.38 17.27
C GLY A 65 -3.50 -4.39 18.71
N ILE A 66 -4.83 -4.34 18.89
CA ILE A 66 -5.49 -4.38 20.21
C ILE A 66 -5.15 -5.69 20.93
N THR A 67 -5.14 -6.82 20.20
CA THR A 67 -4.81 -8.13 20.76
C THR A 67 -3.34 -8.22 21.19
N ALA A 68 -2.42 -7.65 20.42
CA ALA A 68 -1.01 -7.52 20.81
C ALA A 68 -0.84 -6.66 22.06
N GLY A 69 -1.70 -5.66 22.24
CA GLY A 69 -1.81 -4.86 23.44
C GLY A 69 -1.99 -5.64 24.73
N ASN A 70 -2.85 -6.65 24.72
CA ASN A 70 -3.06 -7.54 25.88
C ASN A 70 -1.78 -8.29 26.27
N LEU A 71 -0.88 -8.57 25.32
CA LEU A 71 0.40 -9.21 25.59
C LEU A 71 1.41 -8.24 26.20
N VAL A 72 1.29 -6.93 25.94
CA VAL A 72 2.14 -5.88 26.55
C VAL A 72 1.92 -5.79 28.05
N ALA A 73 0.65 -5.93 28.48
CA ALA A 73 0.30 -5.95 29.90
C ALA A 73 0.93 -7.13 30.65
N LEU A 74 1.20 -8.24 29.96
CA LEU A 74 1.85 -9.42 30.52
C LEU A 74 3.38 -9.38 30.37
N ASN A 75 3.87 -8.77 29.29
CA ASN A 75 5.28 -8.80 28.91
C ASN A 75 5.71 -7.49 28.22
N ALA A 76 6.68 -6.79 28.80
CA ALA A 76 7.18 -5.53 28.24
C ALA A 76 7.78 -5.65 26.82
N TRP A 77 8.24 -6.83 26.41
CA TRP A 77 8.79 -7.03 25.05
C TRP A 77 7.72 -6.96 23.95
N ALA A 78 6.45 -7.21 24.28
CA ALA A 78 5.36 -7.23 23.30
C ALA A 78 5.03 -5.83 22.75
N VAL A 79 5.62 -4.75 23.31
CA VAL A 79 5.53 -3.40 22.74
C VAL A 79 6.01 -3.39 21.29
N VAL A 80 7.00 -4.23 20.96
CA VAL A 80 7.50 -4.37 19.58
C VAL A 80 6.39 -4.79 18.62
N LEU A 81 5.47 -5.67 19.04
CA LEU A 81 4.35 -6.13 18.20
C LEU A 81 3.36 -5.01 17.89
N VAL A 82 3.07 -4.14 18.86
CA VAL A 82 2.14 -3.00 18.71
C VAL A 82 2.59 -2.06 17.58
N TYR A 83 3.90 -1.91 17.39
CA TYR A 83 4.46 -1.11 16.29
C TYR A 83 4.72 -1.94 15.02
N ALA A 84 5.18 -3.19 15.16
CA ALA A 84 5.52 -4.04 14.03
C ALA A 84 4.30 -4.38 13.16
N ILE A 85 3.11 -4.52 13.76
CA ILE A 85 1.87 -4.82 13.03
C ILE A 85 1.52 -3.70 12.02
N PRO A 86 1.30 -2.44 12.44
CA PRO A 86 0.94 -1.37 11.51
C PRO A 86 2.10 -1.01 10.56
N VAL A 87 3.35 -1.02 11.04
CA VAL A 87 4.52 -0.73 10.19
C VAL A 87 4.73 -1.83 9.14
N GLY A 88 4.61 -3.09 9.53
CA GLY A 88 4.69 -4.23 8.61
C GLY A 88 3.60 -4.18 7.54
N ALA A 89 2.37 -3.81 7.93
CA ALA A 89 1.28 -3.61 6.97
C ALA A 89 1.59 -2.49 5.95
N ILE A 90 2.15 -1.36 6.41
CA ILE A 90 2.60 -0.28 5.52
C ILE A 90 3.67 -0.78 4.55
N LEU A 91 4.69 -1.50 5.04
CA LEU A 91 5.77 -2.02 4.21
C LEU A 91 5.26 -2.99 3.15
N ILE A 92 4.37 -3.91 3.53
CA ILE A 92 3.75 -4.87 2.59
C ILE A 92 2.90 -4.13 1.56
N ALA A 93 2.07 -3.18 2.00
CA ALA A 93 1.25 -2.38 1.09
C ALA A 93 2.10 -1.55 0.12
N ALA A 94 3.16 -0.89 0.63
CA ALA A 94 4.09 -0.13 -0.19
C ALA A 94 4.86 -1.03 -1.18
N TRP A 95 5.32 -2.20 -0.73
CA TRP A 95 6.00 -3.18 -1.59
C TRP A 95 5.09 -3.69 -2.71
N THR A 96 3.87 -4.09 -2.36
CA THR A 96 2.88 -4.56 -3.35
C THR A 96 2.51 -3.46 -4.34
N ALA A 97 2.35 -2.21 -3.87
CA ALA A 97 2.15 -1.06 -4.74
C ALA A 97 3.35 -0.85 -5.67
N HIS A 98 4.58 -0.85 -5.14
CA HIS A 98 5.80 -0.64 -5.92
C HIS A 98 5.95 -1.68 -7.03
N VAL A 99 5.96 -2.97 -6.69
CA VAL A 99 6.14 -4.07 -7.67
C VAL A 99 5.11 -4.00 -8.80
N ARG A 100 3.91 -3.50 -8.50
CA ARG A 100 2.79 -3.44 -9.45
C ARG A 100 2.67 -2.13 -10.23
N MET A 101 3.23 -1.01 -9.74
CA MET A 101 3.24 0.29 -10.45
C MET A 101 4.44 0.49 -11.37
N SER A 102 5.55 -0.23 -11.13
CA SER A 102 6.73 -0.26 -12.02
C SER A 102 6.54 -0.74 -13.48
N PRO A 103 5.40 -1.33 -13.95
CA PRO A 103 5.27 -1.78 -15.34
C PRO A 103 5.02 -0.68 -16.40
N GLU A 104 4.42 0.47 -16.07
CA GLU A 104 3.82 1.34 -17.10
C GLU A 104 4.71 2.49 -17.62
N LEU A 105 5.84 2.81 -16.97
CA LEU A 105 6.71 3.90 -17.44
C LEU A 105 7.49 3.56 -18.73
N ARG A 106 7.78 2.28 -19.00
CA ARG A 106 8.55 1.85 -20.18
C ARG A 106 7.77 1.90 -21.50
N SER A 107 6.43 1.87 -21.45
CA SER A 107 5.60 1.80 -22.66
C SER A 107 5.52 3.14 -23.41
N LYS A 108 5.45 4.26 -22.67
CA LYS A 108 5.37 5.61 -23.27
C LYS A 108 6.68 6.08 -23.91
N LEU A 109 7.83 5.61 -23.41
CA LEU A 109 9.14 5.88 -24.03
C LEU A 109 9.37 5.10 -25.33
N ASN A 110 8.80 3.90 -25.47
CA ASN A 110 8.94 3.10 -26.69
C ASN A 110 8.00 3.57 -27.82
N PHE A 111 6.92 4.28 -27.47
CA PHE A 111 5.97 4.84 -28.44
C PHE A 111 6.54 6.06 -29.18
N GLU A 112 7.26 6.95 -28.48
CA GLU A 112 7.93 8.11 -29.06
C GLU A 112 9.08 7.72 -30.02
N LEU A 113 9.82 6.63 -29.72
CA LEU A 113 10.89 6.13 -30.59
C LEU A 113 10.39 5.39 -31.84
N LYS A 114 9.10 5.05 -31.93
CA LYS A 114 8.50 4.39 -33.10
C LYS A 114 8.05 5.38 -34.19
N PHE A 115 8.17 6.69 -33.95
CA PHE A 115 7.90 7.76 -34.92
C PHE A 115 9.13 8.14 -35.77
N GLN A 116 9.98 7.18 -36.14
CA GLN A 116 10.89 7.38 -37.27
C GLN A 116 10.20 6.90 -38.56
N PRO A 117 9.64 7.80 -39.40
CA PRO A 117 9.10 7.42 -40.70
C PRO A 117 10.26 6.95 -41.59
N LYS A 118 10.42 5.64 -41.69
CA LYS A 118 11.27 5.00 -42.68
C LYS A 118 10.54 5.01 -44.03
N ASN A 119 10.60 6.11 -44.76
CA ASN A 119 10.22 6.14 -46.19
C ASN A 119 11.23 6.97 -46.99
N ILE A 120 12.37 6.33 -47.19
CA ILE A 120 13.42 6.72 -48.12
C ILE A 120 13.00 6.19 -49.51
N ARG A 121 12.98 7.07 -50.51
CA ARG A 121 13.02 6.77 -51.97
C ARG A 121 11.80 6.08 -52.64
N LEU A 122 10.59 6.63 -52.50
CA LEU A 122 9.45 6.20 -53.35
C LEU A 122 9.13 7.13 -54.54
N TRP A 123 9.83 8.27 -54.69
CA TRP A 123 9.56 9.26 -55.74
C TRP A 123 10.55 9.25 -56.92
N ALA A 124 11.51 8.33 -56.97
CA ALA A 124 12.53 8.29 -58.02
C ALA A 124 12.30 7.23 -59.12
N ALA A 125 11.20 6.44 -59.06
CA ALA A 125 11.06 5.23 -59.89
C ALA A 125 9.77 5.12 -60.72
N ARG A 126 9.01 6.21 -60.90
CA ARG A 126 7.85 6.18 -61.82
C ARG A 126 7.89 7.32 -62.82
N GLY A 127 8.56 7.02 -63.93
CA GLY A 127 8.38 7.54 -65.29
C GLY A 127 7.79 8.94 -65.43
N VAL A 128 8.68 9.90 -65.63
CA VAL A 128 8.44 11.07 -66.47
C VAL A 128 8.03 10.56 -67.86
N GLN A 129 6.80 10.85 -68.26
CA GLN A 129 6.32 10.68 -69.63
C GLN A 129 6.15 12.09 -70.20
N THR A 130 7.17 12.55 -70.93
CA THR A 130 7.12 13.76 -71.75
C THR A 130 6.64 13.40 -73.15
N GLY A 131 5.65 14.15 -73.64
CA GLY A 131 5.45 14.50 -75.05
C GLY A 131 4.97 13.39 -75.97
#